data_AF-A0A1V0UP70-F1
#
_entry.id   AF-A0A1V0UP70-F1
#
_cell.length_a   1.000
_cell.length_b   1.000
_cell.length_c   1.000
_cell.angle_alpha   90.00
_cell.angle_beta   90.00
_cell.angle_gamma   90.00
#
_symmetry.space_group_name_H-M   'P 1'
#
loop_
_entity.id
_entity.type
_entity.pdbx_description
1 polymer ?
#
loop_
_entity_poly.entity_id
_entity_poly.type
_entity_poly.pdbx_seq_one_letter_code
_entity_poly.pdbx_strand_id
1 'polypeptide(L)'
;MKYSQLIDAGIKLKNYNHSEVVLKLKERGVNVDRTFLSKLRNGKYTSTKDELNVALADVLGIDRDLLRVAAIKEKLPSDILELLKKIG
;
A
#
# COMPACT_ATOMS: atom_id res chain seq x y z
N MET A 1 11.62 2.69 -2.07
CA MET A 1 10.40 3.00 -2.83
C MET A 1 9.36 3.60 -1.90
N LYS A 2 8.53 4.50 -2.40
CA LYS A 2 7.35 5.00 -1.67
C LYS A 2 6.22 3.97 -1.70
N TYR A 3 5.29 4.05 -0.75
CA TYR A 3 4.13 3.15 -0.66
C TYR A 3 3.29 3.17 -1.94
N SER A 4 3.03 4.37 -2.46
CA SER A 4 2.33 4.59 -3.74
C SER A 4 3.01 3.91 -4.94
N GLN A 5 4.34 3.92 -4.97
CA GLN A 5 5.13 3.29 -6.03
C GLN A 5 5.08 1.76 -5.96
N LEU A 6 5.11 1.19 -4.75
CA LEU A 6 4.96 -0.26 -4.56
C LEU A 6 3.62 -0.74 -5.11
N ILE A 7 2.56 0.01 -4.84
CA ILE A 7 1.22 -0.32 -5.30
C ILE A 7 1.11 -0.19 -6.81
N ASP A 8 1.60 0.90 -7.40
CA ASP A 8 1.60 1.06 -8.86
C ASP A 8 2.41 -0.05 -9.56
N ALA A 9 3.56 -0.42 -8.99
CA ALA A 9 4.38 -1.53 -9.50
C ALA A 9 3.64 -2.87 -9.42
N GLY A 10 2.98 -3.17 -8.29
CA GLY A 10 2.22 -4.41 -8.13
C GLY A 10 1.00 -4.51 -9.05
N ILE A 11 0.30 -3.39 -9.27
CA ILE A 11 -0.83 -3.30 -10.22
C ILE A 11 -0.34 -3.61 -11.64
N LYS A 12 0.77 -3.01 -12.05
CA LYS A 12 1.40 -3.27 -13.36
C LYS A 12 1.88 -4.71 -13.49
N LEU A 13 2.49 -5.26 -12.45
CA LEU A 13 2.99 -6.64 -12.44
C LEU A 13 1.88 -7.67 -12.61
N LYS A 14 0.72 -7.42 -11.99
CA LYS A 14 -0.48 -8.28 -12.15
C LYS A 14 -1.31 -7.96 -13.40
N ASN A 15 -0.93 -6.92 -14.14
CA ASN A 15 -1.68 -6.39 -15.28
C ASN A 15 -3.15 -6.06 -14.95
N TYR A 16 -3.40 -5.56 -13.73
CA TYR A 16 -4.74 -5.21 -13.28
C TYR A 16 -5.09 -3.76 -13.62
N ASN A 17 -6.36 -3.52 -13.93
CA ASN A 17 -6.95 -2.19 -13.91
C ASN A 17 -7.55 -1.86 -12.52
N HIS A 18 -7.83 -0.59 -12.25
CA HIS A 18 -8.34 -0.14 -10.93
C HIS A 18 -9.62 -0.86 -10.48
N SER A 19 -10.47 -1.26 -11.42
CA SER A 19 -11.71 -2.00 -11.13
C SER A 19 -11.42 -3.41 -10.66
N GLU A 20 -10.45 -4.06 -11.29
CA GLU A 20 -10.05 -5.43 -10.95
C GLU A 20 -9.43 -5.46 -9.56
N VAL A 21 -8.58 -4.49 -9.23
CA VAL A 21 -8.02 -4.36 -7.88
C VAL A 21 -9.13 -4.17 -6.85
N VAL A 22 -10.09 -3.27 -7.11
CA VAL A 22 -11.24 -3.05 -6.21
C VAL A 22 -12.07 -4.33 -6.05
N LEU A 23 -12.34 -5.03 -7.15
CA LEU A 23 -13.09 -6.29 -7.13
C LEU A 23 -12.36 -7.36 -6.30
N LYS A 24 -11.06 -7.52 -6.53
CA LYS A 24 -10.19 -8.48 -5.81
C LYS A 24 -10.08 -8.17 -4.32
N LEU A 25 -10.06 -6.89 -3.95
CA LEU A 25 -10.10 -6.47 -2.55
C LEU A 25 -11.46 -6.81 -1.93
N LYS A 26 -12.56 -6.58 -2.66
CA LYS A 26 -13.91 -6.91 -2.21
C LYS A 26 -14.11 -8.42 -2.00
N GLU A 27 -13.53 -9.26 -2.87
CA GLU A 27 -13.51 -10.73 -2.70
C GLU A 27 -12.82 -11.16 -1.39
N ARG A 28 -11.97 -10.31 -0.81
CA ARG A 28 -11.29 -10.55 0.47
C ARG A 28 -11.92 -9.81 1.65
N GLY A 29 -13.15 -9.32 1.49
CA GLY A 29 -13.88 -8.60 2.53
C GLY A 29 -13.47 -7.14 2.71
N VAL A 30 -12.60 -6.62 1.85
CA VAL A 30 -12.13 -5.23 1.91
C VAL A 30 -12.83 -4.40 0.85
N ASN A 31 -13.82 -3.62 1.28
CA ASN A 31 -14.61 -2.79 0.37
C ASN A 31 -14.00 -1.39 0.24
N VAL A 32 -13.53 -1.06 -0.97
CA VAL A 32 -12.92 0.25 -1.28
C VAL A 32 -13.39 0.74 -2.65
N ASP A 33 -13.48 2.05 -2.84
CA ASP A 33 -13.87 2.63 -4.12
C ASP A 33 -12.69 2.92 -5.04
N ARG A 34 -12.94 3.02 -6.36
CA ARG A 34 -11.90 3.41 -7.34
C ARG A 34 -11.26 4.76 -7.02
N THR A 35 -12.03 5.72 -6.53
CA THR A 35 -11.54 7.04 -6.12
C THR A 35 -10.54 6.93 -4.98
N PHE A 36 -10.82 6.04 -4.03
CA PHE A 36 -9.94 5.77 -2.90
C PHE A 36 -8.62 5.14 -3.38
N LEU A 37 -8.69 4.11 -4.23
CA LEU A 37 -7.51 3.47 -4.82
C LEU A 37 -6.65 4.48 -5.62
N SER A 38 -7.29 5.37 -6.38
CA SER A 38 -6.60 6.43 -7.12
C SER A 38 -5.87 7.41 -6.20
N LYS A 39 -6.50 7.85 -5.09
CA LYS A 39 -5.84 8.72 -4.09
C LYS A 39 -4.63 8.05 -3.45
N LEU A 40 -4.74 6.76 -3.19
CA LEU A 40 -3.72 5.93 -2.57
C LEU A 40 -2.51 5.74 -3.51
N ARG A 41 -2.76 5.45 -4.81
CA ARG A 41 -1.73 5.41 -5.86
C ARG A 41 -1.04 6.76 -6.07
N ASN A 42 -1.77 7.87 -5.93
CA ASN A 42 -1.20 9.21 -6.10
C ASN A 42 -0.47 9.71 -4.84
N GLY A 43 -0.30 8.87 -3.81
CA GLY A 43 0.40 9.22 -2.57
C GLY A 43 -0.34 10.24 -1.69
N LYS A 44 -1.63 10.49 -1.96
CA LYS A 44 -2.48 11.38 -1.15
C LYS A 44 -3.05 10.68 0.09
N TYR A 45 -2.87 9.38 0.20
CA TYR A 45 -3.32 8.56 1.32
C TYR A 45 -2.26 7.49 1.63
N THR A 46 -1.68 7.56 2.82
CA THR A 46 -0.61 6.65 3.29
C THR A 46 -1.03 5.83 4.51
N SER A 47 -2.11 6.23 5.19
CA SER A 47 -2.58 5.60 6.43
C SER A 47 -3.81 4.75 6.17
N THR A 48 -3.59 3.58 5.58
CA THR A 48 -4.62 2.56 5.43
C THR A 48 -4.59 1.55 6.57
N LYS A 49 -5.77 1.02 6.92
CA LYS A 49 -5.89 -0.03 7.94
C LYS A 49 -4.95 -1.19 7.59
N ASP A 50 -4.41 -1.82 8.61
CA ASP A 50 -3.48 -2.94 8.43
C ASP A 50 -4.08 -4.05 7.55
N GLU A 51 -5.35 -4.35 7.76
CA GLU A 51 -6.15 -5.29 6.95
C GLU A 51 -6.15 -4.94 5.45
N LEU A 52 -6.24 -3.66 5.11
CA LEU A 52 -6.20 -3.20 3.72
C LEU A 52 -4.79 -3.30 3.14
N ASN A 53 -3.74 -3.05 3.92
CA ASN A 53 -2.36 -3.23 3.47
C ASN A 53 -2.08 -4.72 3.19
N VAL A 54 -2.52 -5.61 4.08
CA VAL A 54 -2.41 -7.06 3.89
C VAL A 54 -3.18 -7.50 2.64
N ALA A 55 -4.44 -7.06 2.49
CA ALA A 55 -5.24 -7.40 1.32
C ALA A 55 -4.61 -6.88 0.02
N LEU A 56 -4.10 -5.64 -0.01
CA LEU A 56 -3.39 -5.07 -1.15
C LEU A 56 -2.14 -5.85 -1.50
N ALA A 57 -1.30 -6.15 -0.52
CA ALA A 57 -0.09 -6.94 -0.71
C ALA A 57 -0.43 -8.30 -1.36
N ASP A 58 -1.45 -8.98 -0.84
CA ASP A 58 -1.90 -10.26 -1.38
C ASP A 58 -2.52 -10.15 -2.78
N VAL A 59 -3.19 -9.04 -3.12
CA VAL A 59 -3.85 -8.87 -4.44
C VAL A 59 -2.75 -8.62 -5.47
N LEU A 60 -1.81 -7.76 -5.10
CA LEU A 60 -0.77 -7.26 -5.97
C LEU A 60 0.46 -8.19 -6.02
N GLY A 61 0.53 -9.20 -5.15
CA GLY A 61 1.68 -10.09 -5.03
C GLY A 61 2.92 -9.38 -4.49
N ILE A 62 2.73 -8.40 -3.61
CA ILE A 62 3.79 -7.66 -2.93
C ILE A 62 3.98 -8.31 -1.55
N ASP A 63 5.20 -8.27 -1.03
CA ASP A 63 5.46 -8.66 0.35
C ASP A 63 4.66 -7.79 1.34
N ARG A 64 3.98 -8.44 2.30
CA ARG A 64 3.10 -7.78 3.26
C ARG A 64 3.87 -6.83 4.16
N ASP A 65 5.00 -7.28 4.68
CA ASP A 65 5.83 -6.50 5.60
C ASP A 65 6.49 -5.32 4.89
N LEU A 66 6.95 -5.51 3.65
CA LEU A 66 7.46 -4.44 2.80
C LEU A 66 6.42 -3.33 2.63
N LEU A 67 5.18 -3.69 2.33
CA LEU A 67 4.11 -2.72 2.09
C LEU A 67 3.73 -1.98 3.39
N ARG A 68 3.69 -2.67 4.53
CA ARG A 68 3.43 -2.08 5.85
C ARG A 68 4.56 -1.16 6.30
N VAL A 69 5.81 -1.58 6.13
CA VAL A 69 6.99 -0.75 6.43
C VAL A 69 7.00 0.52 5.58
N ALA A 70 6.65 0.41 4.29
CA ALA A 70 6.56 1.59 3.42
C ALA A 70 5.47 2.57 3.90
N ALA A 71 4.30 2.08 4.31
CA ALA A 71 3.22 2.90 4.86
C ALA A 71 3.64 3.64 6.14
N ILE A 72 4.31 2.94 7.07
CA ILE A 72 4.80 3.50 8.32
C ILE A 72 5.90 4.53 8.07
N LYS A 73 6.84 4.21 7.17
CA LYS A 73 7.97 5.06 6.80
C LYS A 73 7.55 6.41 6.22
N GLU A 74 6.45 6.45 5.46
CA GLU A 74 5.93 7.73 4.93
C GLU A 74 5.18 8.56 5.97
N LYS A 75 4.77 7.96 7.10
CA LYS A 75 4.11 8.68 8.20
C LYS A 75 5.10 9.17 9.25
N LEU A 76 6.23 8.49 9.40
CA LEU A 76 7.22 8.80 10.41
C LEU A 76 7.89 10.17 10.12
N PRO A 77 7.99 11.04 11.14
CA PRO A 77 8.86 12.20 11.07
C PRO A 77 10.30 11.78 10.79
N SER A 78 11.02 12.60 10.05
CA SER A 78 12.41 12.38 9.64
C SER A 78 13.30 11.99 10.82
N ASP A 79 13.14 12.68 11.94
CA ASP A 79 13.92 12.49 13.18
C ASP A 79 13.74 11.08 13.77
N ILE A 80 12.51 10.55 13.77
CA ILE A 80 12.22 9.20 14.27
C ILE A 80 12.81 8.15 13.32
N LEU A 81 12.74 8.39 12.01
CA LEU A 81 13.32 7.50 11.02
C LEU A 81 14.84 7.41 11.14
N GLU A 82 15.50 8.52 11.43
CA GLU A 82 16.95 8.55 11.69
C GLU A 82 17.33 7.82 12.97
N LEU A 83 16.52 7.92 14.03
CA LEU A 83 16.72 7.16 15.26
C LEU A 83 16.62 5.64 15.00
N LEU A 84 15.61 5.19 14.25
CA LEU A 84 15.46 3.77 13.92
C LEU A 84 16.65 3.20 13.14
N LYS A 85 17.27 4.00 12.26
CA LYS A 85 18.47 3.59 11.51
C LYS A 85 19.73 3.48 12.37
N LYS A 86 19.77 4.12 13.54
CA LYS A 86 20.93 4.07 14.45
C LYS A 86 20.88 2.88 15.42
N ILE A 87 19.72 2.22 15.55
CA ILE A 87 19.49 1.15 16.52
C ILE A 87 19.65 -0.25 15.87
N GLY A 88 19.69 -0.33 14.55
CA GLY A 88 19.97 -1.56 13.78
C GLY A 88 21.26 -1.45 12.99
#